data_AF-A0A1E4HWV7-F1
#
_entry.id   AF-A0A1E4HWV7-F1
#
_cell.length_a   1.000
_cell.length_b   1.000
_cell.length_c   1.000
_cell.angle_alpha   90.00
_cell.angle_beta   90.00
_cell.angle_gamma   90.00
#
_symmetry.space_group_name_H-M   'P 1'
#
loop_
_entity.id
_entity.type
_entity.pdbx_description
1 polymer ?
#
loop_
_entity_poly.entity_id
_entity_poly.type
_entity_poly.pdbx_seq_one_letter_code
_entity_poly.pdbx_strand_id
1 'polypeptide(L)'
;MAVQVVAGLIARPMVFRYFGLPYSGRIATLAEARIADADEGALTLAGDWLLLYAQLGDLPTEHRTVFVGVCVNGEDIAALANRLGCDESAAELRRTSTLTFMRDLASTALPGTFEAPREE
;
A
#
# COMPACT_ATOMS: atom_id res chain seq x y z
N MET A 1 5.16 15.25 -1.24
CA MET A 1 5.10 14.72 -2.63
C MET A 1 5.50 13.24 -2.68
N ALA A 2 6.78 12.86 -2.72
CA ALA A 2 7.19 11.44 -2.89
C ALA A 2 6.67 10.50 -1.78
N VAL A 3 6.73 10.93 -0.52
CA VAL A 3 6.16 10.19 0.63
C VAL A 3 4.67 9.90 0.46
N GLN A 4 3.89 10.84 -0.06
CA GLN A 4 2.45 10.70 -0.28
C GLN A 4 2.14 9.75 -1.46
N VAL A 5 3.02 9.66 -2.46
CA VAL A 5 2.90 8.67 -3.54
C VAL A 5 3.13 7.26 -2.99
N VAL A 6 4.18 7.08 -2.18
CA VAL A 6 4.46 5.79 -1.52
C VAL A 6 3.34 5.41 -0.54
N ALA A 7 2.87 6.35 0.27
CA ALA A 7 1.73 6.13 1.14
C ALA A 7 0.47 5.77 0.34
N GLY A 8 0.22 6.40 -0.81
CA GLY A 8 -0.89 6.07 -1.70
C GLY A 8 -0.84 4.63 -2.23
N LEU A 9 0.35 4.12 -2.53
CA LEU A 9 0.56 2.73 -2.94
C LEU A 9 0.26 1.75 -1.80
N ILE A 10 0.67 2.09 -0.57
CA ILE A 10 0.42 1.28 0.63
C ILE A 10 -1.07 1.31 1.01
N ALA A 11 -1.75 2.44 0.82
CA ALA A 11 -3.19 2.61 1.08
C ALA A 11 -4.09 1.86 0.09
N ARG A 12 -3.56 1.39 -1.05
CA ARG A 12 -4.27 0.56 -2.03
C ARG A 12 -3.50 -0.73 -2.31
N PRO A 13 -3.35 -1.59 -1.29
CA PRO A 13 -2.48 -2.74 -1.39
C PRO A 13 -3.11 -3.81 -2.28
N MET A 14 -2.46 -4.08 -3.40
CA MET A 14 -2.84 -5.08 -4.40
C MET A 14 -1.61 -5.89 -4.80
N VAL A 15 -1.77 -6.91 -5.63
CA VAL A 15 -0.65 -7.66 -6.20
C VAL A 15 0.21 -6.74 -7.09
N PHE A 16 1.34 -6.30 -6.56
CA PHE A 16 2.50 -5.71 -7.20
C PHE A 16 3.25 -6.76 -8.05
N ARG A 17 2.60 -7.32 -9.09
CA ARG A 17 3.25 -8.33 -9.94
C ARG A 17 4.30 -7.70 -10.87
N TYR A 18 5.53 -8.19 -10.78
CA TYR A 18 6.66 -7.84 -11.66
C TYR A 18 6.95 -9.00 -12.63
N PHE A 19 6.35 -8.93 -13.83
CA PHE A 19 6.63 -9.78 -15.00
C PHE A 19 6.29 -9.02 -16.31
N GLY A 20 6.77 -7.77 -16.44
CA GLY A 20 6.97 -7.17 -17.77
C GLY A 20 6.35 -5.81 -18.12
N LEU A 21 5.38 -5.22 -17.41
CA LEU A 21 4.75 -3.91 -17.78
C LEU A 21 4.13 -3.17 -16.55
N PRO A 22 3.89 -1.83 -16.57
CA PRO A 22 4.53 -0.96 -15.59
C PRO A 22 3.76 -0.66 -14.29
N TYR A 23 4.45 -0.91 -13.18
CA TYR A 23 4.29 -0.18 -11.90
C TYR A 23 4.41 1.35 -12.08
N SER A 24 5.12 1.80 -13.12
CA SER A 24 5.23 3.23 -13.44
C SER A 24 3.88 3.86 -13.79
N GLY A 25 2.89 3.10 -14.27
CA GLY A 25 1.55 3.64 -14.55
C GLY A 25 0.85 4.10 -13.28
N ARG A 26 0.84 3.29 -12.22
CA ARG A 26 0.21 3.66 -10.94
C ARG A 26 1.00 4.70 -10.17
N ILE A 27 2.34 4.61 -10.18
CA ILE A 27 3.18 5.68 -9.66
C ILE A 27 2.89 6.98 -10.42
N ALA A 28 2.84 6.93 -11.76
CA ALA A 28 2.53 8.08 -12.59
C ALA A 28 1.16 8.63 -12.23
N THR A 29 0.09 7.84 -12.20
CA THR A 29 -1.25 8.32 -11.81
C THR A 29 -1.26 8.98 -10.42
N LEU A 30 -0.60 8.37 -9.43
CA LEU A 30 -0.52 8.95 -8.08
C LEU A 30 0.35 10.21 -8.03
N ALA A 31 1.42 10.28 -8.83
CA ALA A 31 2.31 11.42 -8.91
C ALA A 31 1.69 12.57 -9.72
N GLU A 32 1.08 12.28 -10.87
CA GLU A 32 0.37 13.20 -11.75
C GLU A 32 -0.75 13.91 -11.02
N ALA A 33 -1.56 13.21 -10.23
CA ALA A 33 -2.57 13.84 -9.39
C ALA A 33 -1.95 14.89 -8.45
N ARG A 34 -0.82 14.58 -7.81
CA ARG A 34 -0.12 15.52 -6.92
C ARG A 34 0.59 16.65 -7.67
N ILE A 35 1.06 16.40 -8.89
CA ILE A 35 1.65 17.41 -9.75
C ILE A 35 0.56 18.40 -10.19
N ALA A 36 -0.61 17.90 -10.62
CA ALA A 36 -1.76 18.73 -10.94
C ALA A 36 -2.21 19.57 -9.73
N ASP A 37 -2.34 18.97 -8.55
CA ASP A 37 -2.65 19.70 -7.30
C ASP A 37 -1.61 20.82 -7.05
N ALA A 38 -0.33 20.58 -7.36
CA ALA A 38 0.75 21.55 -7.18
C ALA A 38 0.67 22.70 -8.17
N ASP A 39 0.41 22.40 -9.45
CA ASP A 39 0.26 23.38 -10.51
C ASP A 39 -0.95 24.29 -10.28
N GLU A 40 -2.01 23.77 -9.64
CA GLU A 40 -3.19 24.54 -9.22
C GLU A 40 -3.00 25.32 -7.90
N GLY A 41 -1.85 25.17 -7.23
CA GLY A 41 -1.58 25.78 -5.92
C GLY A 41 -2.38 25.16 -4.77
N ALA A 42 -3.02 24.01 -4.99
CA ALA A 42 -3.84 23.27 -4.04
C ALA A 42 -3.10 22.13 -3.31
N LEU A 43 -1.82 21.90 -3.63
CA LEU A 43 -1.03 20.82 -3.05
C LEU A 43 -0.92 20.96 -1.52
N THR A 44 -1.55 20.03 -0.83
CA THR A 44 -1.35 19.83 0.59
C THR A 44 -0.21 18.84 0.81
N LEU A 45 0.91 19.32 1.35
CA LEU A 45 2.00 18.45 1.79
C LEU A 45 1.62 17.79 3.12
N ALA A 46 1.63 16.46 3.13
CA ALA A 46 1.36 15.64 4.31
C ALA A 46 2.40 14.52 4.41
N GLY A 47 2.59 14.03 5.63
CA GLY A 47 3.50 12.93 5.93
C GLY A 47 4.97 13.34 6.00
N ASP A 48 5.70 12.63 6.87
CA ASP A 48 7.15 12.69 6.99
C ASP A 48 7.72 11.35 6.52
N TRP A 49 8.70 11.41 5.62
CA TRP A 49 9.37 10.21 5.09
C TRP A 49 10.06 9.40 6.18
N LEU A 50 10.73 10.06 7.13
CA LEU A 50 11.42 9.39 8.23
C LEU A 50 10.43 8.67 9.14
N LEU A 51 9.28 9.31 9.42
CA LEU A 51 8.22 8.71 10.22
C LEU A 51 7.59 7.50 9.52
N LEU A 52 7.21 7.64 8.24
CA LEU A 52 6.66 6.53 7.47
C LEU A 52 7.65 5.36 7.37
N TYR A 53 8.92 5.67 7.12
CA TYR A 53 9.98 4.67 7.07
C TYR A 53 10.16 3.94 8.40
N ALA A 54 10.17 4.66 9.52
CA ALA A 54 10.25 4.07 10.86
C ALA A 54 9.04 3.14 11.13
N GLN A 55 7.82 3.60 10.84
CA GLN A 55 6.60 2.80 11.01
C GLN A 55 6.60 1.51 10.17
N LEU A 56 7.12 1.57 8.94
CA LEU A 56 7.30 0.39 8.10
C LEU A 56 8.42 -0.53 8.61
N GLY A 57 9.46 0.05 9.20
CA GLY A 57 10.54 -0.67 9.89
C GLY A 57 10.04 -1.46 11.10
N ASP A 58 9.10 -0.89 11.85
CA ASP A 58 8.51 -1.44 13.06
C ASP A 58 7.31 -2.37 12.81
N LEU A 59 6.98 -2.63 11.54
CA LEU A 59 5.89 -3.54 11.17
C LEU A 59 6.07 -4.91 11.86
N PRO A 60 5.02 -5.43 12.54
CA PRO A 60 5.03 -6.79 13.03
C PRO A 60 5.38 -7.79 11.92
N THR A 61 6.25 -8.75 12.23
CA THR A 61 6.77 -9.72 11.25
C THR A 61 5.65 -10.43 10.50
N GLU A 62 4.54 -10.74 11.16
CA GLU A 62 3.36 -11.35 10.54
C GLU A 62 2.75 -10.45 9.46
N HIS A 63 2.47 -9.18 9.76
CA HIS A 63 1.92 -8.24 8.79
C HIS A 63 2.87 -8.03 7.61
N ARG A 64 4.18 -7.89 7.86
CA ARG A 64 5.19 -7.82 6.80
C ARG A 64 5.16 -9.07 5.92
N THR A 65 5.12 -10.24 6.54
CA THR A 65 5.08 -11.54 5.87
C THR A 65 3.86 -11.62 4.96
N VAL A 66 2.65 -11.43 5.51
CA VAL A 66 1.38 -11.48 4.77
C VAL A 66 1.36 -10.46 3.64
N PHE A 67 1.76 -9.22 3.90
CA PHE A 67 1.77 -8.15 2.90
C PHE A 67 2.70 -8.48 1.73
N VAL A 68 3.91 -8.97 1.98
CA VAL A 68 4.84 -9.37 0.92
C VAL A 68 4.28 -10.56 0.14
N GLY A 69 3.69 -11.55 0.79
CA GLY A 69 3.12 -12.71 0.10
C GLY A 69 1.99 -12.32 -0.84
N VAL A 70 0.99 -11.62 -0.33
CA VAL A 70 -0.20 -11.23 -1.11
C VAL A 70 0.16 -10.15 -2.12
N CYS A 71 0.79 -9.07 -1.67
CA CYS A 71 0.96 -7.90 -2.50
C CYS A 71 2.25 -7.96 -3.32
N VAL A 72 3.36 -8.56 -2.90
CA VAL A 72 4.57 -8.59 -3.74
C VAL A 72 4.66 -9.87 -4.56
N ASN A 73 4.45 -11.03 -3.93
CA ASN A 73 4.59 -12.32 -4.59
C ASN A 73 3.33 -12.72 -5.38
N GLY A 74 2.18 -12.12 -5.07
CA GLY A 74 0.90 -12.47 -5.68
C GLY A 74 0.37 -13.84 -5.25
N GLU A 75 0.67 -14.25 -4.02
CA GLU A 75 0.14 -15.46 -3.41
C GLU A 75 -1.39 -15.37 -3.33
N ASP A 76 -2.06 -16.42 -3.79
CA ASP A 76 -3.48 -16.64 -3.50
C ASP A 76 -3.66 -17.13 -2.05
N ILE A 77 -4.91 -17.32 -1.63
CA ILE A 77 -5.24 -17.69 -0.25
C ILE A 77 -4.72 -19.07 0.12
N ALA A 78 -4.71 -20.02 -0.81
CA ALA A 78 -4.18 -21.35 -0.56
C ALA A 78 -2.65 -21.31 -0.37
N ALA A 79 -1.93 -20.58 -1.22
CA ALA A 79 -0.50 -20.37 -1.08
C ALA A 79 -0.15 -19.64 0.22
N LEU A 80 -0.94 -18.62 0.58
CA LEU A 80 -0.79 -17.88 1.83
C LEU A 80 -1.04 -18.77 3.05
N ALA A 81 -2.11 -19.58 3.05
CA ALA A 81 -2.46 -20.51 4.12
C ALA A 81 -1.34 -21.53 4.35
N ASN A 82 -0.82 -22.12 3.27
CA ASN A 82 0.32 -23.02 3.33
C ASN A 82 1.56 -22.35 3.93
N ARG A 83 1.85 -21.11 3.52
CA ARG A 83 3.01 -20.37 4.05
C ARG A 83 2.86 -20.02 5.53
N LEU A 84 1.64 -19.75 5.98
CA LEU A 84 1.33 -19.41 7.36
C LEU A 84 1.10 -20.64 8.26
N GLY A 85 1.05 -21.85 7.68
CA GLY A 85 0.74 -23.09 8.40
C GLY A 85 -0.66 -23.10 9.01
N CYS A 86 -1.64 -22.46 8.36
CA CYS A 86 -3.02 -22.38 8.83
C CYS A 86 -4.02 -22.80 7.74
N ASP A 87 -5.31 -22.83 8.08
CA ASP A 87 -6.36 -23.01 7.08
C ASP A 87 -6.61 -21.72 6.27
N GLU A 88 -7.35 -21.88 5.15
CA GLU A 88 -7.65 -20.77 4.23
C GLU A 88 -8.51 -19.67 4.88
N SER A 89 -9.38 -20.01 5.82
CA SER A 89 -10.24 -19.03 6.51
C SER A 89 -9.42 -18.12 7.44
N ALA A 90 -8.48 -18.70 8.18
CA ALA A 90 -7.52 -17.97 8.99
C ALA A 90 -6.58 -17.11 8.12
N ALA A 91 -6.16 -17.62 6.96
CA ALA A 91 -5.34 -16.88 6.01
C ALA A 91 -6.07 -15.66 5.42
N GLU A 92 -7.35 -15.81 5.04
CA GLU A 92 -8.19 -14.70 4.56
C GLU A 92 -8.40 -13.63 5.64
N LEU A 93 -8.62 -14.04 6.88
CA LEU A 93 -8.74 -13.12 8.01
C LEU A 93 -7.43 -12.33 8.21
N ARG A 94 -6.28 -13.01 8.25
CA ARG A 94 -4.96 -12.39 8.39
C ARG A 94 -4.62 -11.46 7.24
N ARG A 95 -4.98 -11.83 6.01
CA ARG A 95 -4.89 -10.95 4.84
C ARG A 95 -5.70 -9.68 5.06
N THR A 96 -6.99 -9.81 5.37
CA THR A 96 -7.88 -8.66 5.57
C THR A 96 -7.37 -7.74 6.67
N SER A 97 -6.99 -8.29 7.84
CA SER A 97 -6.43 -7.52 8.94
C SER A 97 -5.14 -6.79 8.56
N THR A 98 -4.25 -7.47 7.83
CA THR A 98 -3.00 -6.86 7.36
C THR A 98 -3.25 -5.73 6.37
N LEU A 99 -4.13 -5.94 5.38
CA LEU A 99 -4.43 -4.90 4.40
C LEU A 99 -5.08 -3.68 5.06
N THR A 100 -5.96 -3.88 6.06
CA THR A 100 -6.54 -2.78 6.84
C THR A 100 -5.46 -2.04 7.65
N PHE A 101 -4.60 -2.75 8.37
CA PHE A 101 -3.48 -2.15 9.11
C PHE A 101 -2.62 -1.26 8.21
N MET A 102 -2.29 -1.73 7.01
CA MET A 102 -1.47 -0.99 6.07
C MET A 102 -2.17 0.27 5.54
N ARG A 103 -3.50 0.23 5.33
CA ARG A 103 -4.28 1.43 4.99
C ARG A 103 -4.25 2.45 6.11
N ASP A 104 -4.44 2.01 7.35
CA ASP A 104 -4.45 2.90 8.51
C ASP A 104 -3.08 3.54 8.72
N LEU A 105 -2.00 2.75 8.61
CA LEU A 105 -0.63 3.26 8.67
C LEU A 105 -0.39 4.32 7.58
N ALA A 106 -0.76 4.02 6.33
CA ALA A 106 -0.56 4.93 5.21
C ALA A 106 -1.35 6.24 5.33
N SER A 107 -2.54 6.20 5.94
CA SER A 107 -3.39 7.38 6.12
C SER A 107 -2.69 8.50 6.89
N THR A 108 -1.77 8.16 7.79
CA THR A 108 -0.98 9.15 8.57
C THR A 108 -0.02 9.97 7.71
N ALA A 109 0.32 9.48 6.52
CA ALA A 109 1.22 10.12 5.56
C ALA A 109 0.47 10.68 4.34
N LEU A 110 -0.85 10.74 4.40
CA LEU A 110 -1.72 11.23 3.33
C LEU A 110 -2.55 12.43 3.81
N PRO A 111 -2.90 13.39 2.92
CA PRO A 111 -3.84 14.44 3.27
C PRO A 111 -5.20 13.84 3.64
N GLY A 112 -5.96 14.49 4.52
CA GLY A 112 -7.31 14.04 4.88
C GLY A 112 -8.30 14.02 3.71
N THR A 113 -7.98 14.72 2.62
CA THR A 113 -8.72 14.75 1.34
C THR A 113 -8.26 13.68 0.35
N PHE A 114 -7.33 12.80 0.74
CA PHE A 114 -6.85 11.75 -0.14
C PHE A 114 -7.97 10.77 -0.47
N GLU A 115 -8.56 10.96 -1.64
CA GLU A 115 -9.32 9.92 -2.32
C GLU A 115 -8.36 9.22 -3.28
N ALA A 116 -8.07 7.95 -3.01
CA ALA A 116 -7.40 7.15 -4.02
C ALA A 116 -8.32 7.05 -5.25
N PRO A 117 -7.80 7.21 -6.48
CA PRO A 117 -8.59 7.07 -7.70
C PRO A 117 -9.44 5.79 -7.67
N ARG A 118 -10.71 5.88 -8.05
CA ARG A 118 -11.52 4.68 -8.27
C ARG A 118 -11.00 4.03 -9.56
N GLU A 119 -10.63 2.75 -9.48
CA GLU A 119 -10.22 1.99 -10.65
C GLU A 119 -11.51 1.59 -11.40
N GLU A 120 -11.61 1.94 -12.69
CA GLU A 120 -12.61 1.42 -13.64
C GLU A 120 -12.25 0.00 -14.10
#